data_AF-A0A7V0XRJ7-F1
#
_entry.id   AF-A0A7V0XRJ7-F1
#
_cell.length_a   1.000
_cell.length_b   1.000
_cell.length_c   1.000
_cell.angle_alpha   90.00
_cell.angle_beta   90.00
_cell.angle_gamma   90.00
#
_symmetry.space_group_name_H-M   'P 1'
#
loop_
_entity.id
_entity.type
_entity.pdbx_description
1 polymer ?
#
loop_
_entity_poly.entity_id
_entity_poly.type
_entity_poly.pdbx_seq_one_letter_code
_entity_poly.pdbx_strand_id
1 'polypeptide(L)'
;MFVFFQEKNEIIPDRLKTLTGAGHPAITIQINNDFDLGNQMYIWEMATAVAAYFLGVNPFGQPDVEATKIHTRKMIESYKNKKNTYEEKPVLATADGDVYGDTRGKTISEVLNNFLAQQKTGDYASLQIYLNPSKEVDTATAKLRAAIFKKYKLPVTCGYGPRYLHSTGQLHKGGANCSLFIQLTEENLMNIPIPDELEKESSSLSFGELLAAQAQGDLQALKEKGRRIIRIHFPNDAAAFLKNLAAAL
;
A
#
# COMPACT_ATOMS: atom_id res chain seq x y z
N MET A 1 -7.08 -13.47 -15.21
CA MET A 1 -6.47 -14.78 -15.54
C MET A 1 -5.65 -15.20 -14.34
N PHE A 2 -5.86 -16.40 -13.82
CA PHE A 2 -5.10 -16.97 -12.70
C PHE A 2 -4.08 -17.98 -13.23
N VAL A 3 -2.87 -18.01 -12.66
CA VAL A 3 -1.82 -18.96 -13.06
C VAL A 3 -1.49 -19.84 -11.86
N PHE A 4 -1.51 -21.15 -12.08
CA PHE A 4 -1.17 -22.16 -11.07
C PHE A 4 0.02 -22.95 -11.57
N PHE A 5 1.08 -23.04 -10.75
CA PHE A 5 2.15 -24.00 -10.95
C PHE A 5 1.79 -25.26 -10.16
N GLN A 6 1.84 -26.42 -10.78
CA GLN A 6 1.38 -27.67 -10.18
C GLN A 6 2.38 -28.79 -10.49
N GLU A 7 2.70 -29.60 -9.48
CA GLU A 7 3.47 -30.81 -9.73
C GLU A 7 2.62 -31.89 -10.41
N LYS A 8 3.26 -32.75 -11.22
CA LYS A 8 2.60 -33.75 -12.08
C LYS A 8 1.62 -34.70 -11.36
N ASN A 9 1.77 -34.86 -10.05
CA ASN A 9 0.93 -35.73 -9.20
C ASN A 9 0.19 -34.97 -8.10
N GLU A 10 0.26 -33.65 -8.07
CA GLU A 10 -0.43 -32.86 -7.07
C GLU A 10 -1.93 -32.84 -7.37
N ILE A 11 -2.77 -32.91 -6.34
CA ILE A 11 -4.22 -32.82 -6.51
C ILE A 11 -4.56 -31.40 -6.95
N ILE A 12 -5.43 -31.26 -7.97
CA ILE A 12 -5.94 -29.94 -8.40
C ILE A 12 -6.48 -29.20 -7.18
N PRO A 13 -5.91 -28.03 -6.82
CA PRO A 13 -6.33 -27.30 -5.64
C PRO A 13 -7.82 -26.94 -5.73
N ASP A 14 -8.58 -27.09 -4.64
CA ASP A 14 -10.01 -26.76 -4.60
C ASP A 14 -10.28 -25.30 -5.00
N ARG A 15 -9.29 -24.42 -4.76
CA ARG A 15 -9.32 -23.03 -5.21
C ARG A 15 -9.36 -22.91 -6.75
N LEU A 16 -8.60 -23.73 -7.48
CA LEU A 16 -8.63 -23.70 -8.95
C LEU A 16 -9.99 -24.16 -9.46
N LYS A 17 -10.55 -25.25 -8.90
CA LYS A 17 -11.90 -25.72 -9.25
C LYS A 17 -12.97 -24.65 -8.98
N THR A 18 -12.85 -23.96 -7.84
CA THR A 18 -13.78 -22.87 -7.49
C THR A 18 -13.69 -21.72 -8.48
N LEU A 19 -12.48 -21.32 -8.87
CA LEU A 19 -12.27 -20.22 -9.83
C LEU A 19 -12.78 -20.57 -11.23
N THR A 20 -12.43 -21.74 -11.75
CA THR A 20 -12.88 -22.17 -13.09
C THR A 20 -14.38 -22.46 -13.11
N GLY A 21 -14.93 -23.05 -12.05
CA GLY A 21 -16.38 -23.24 -11.89
C GLY A 21 -17.17 -21.93 -11.84
N ALA A 22 -16.54 -20.85 -11.35
CA ALA A 22 -17.10 -19.49 -11.40
C ALA A 22 -16.86 -18.77 -12.75
N GLY A 23 -16.30 -19.44 -13.76
CA GLY A 23 -16.04 -18.89 -15.09
C GLY A 23 -14.80 -18.00 -15.19
N HIS A 24 -13.93 -17.98 -14.17
CA HIS A 24 -12.69 -17.21 -14.25
C HIS A 24 -11.62 -17.93 -15.09
N PRO A 25 -10.92 -17.22 -15.98
CA PRO A 25 -9.86 -17.83 -16.78
C PRO A 25 -8.69 -18.23 -15.89
N ALA A 26 -8.25 -19.49 -16.00
CA ALA A 26 -7.11 -20.03 -15.28
C ALA A 26 -6.21 -20.87 -16.20
N ILE A 27 -4.90 -20.82 -15.97
CA ILE A 27 -3.89 -21.62 -16.64
C ILE A 27 -3.15 -22.43 -15.58
N THR A 28 -2.97 -23.73 -15.85
CA THR A 28 -2.12 -24.61 -15.05
C THR A 28 -0.85 -24.91 -15.82
N ILE A 29 0.29 -24.62 -15.19
CA ILE A 29 1.62 -24.92 -15.70
C ILE A 29 2.17 -26.08 -14.87
N GLN A 30 2.46 -27.18 -15.55
CA GLN A 30 3.04 -28.35 -14.91
C GLN A 30 4.53 -28.09 -14.65
N ILE A 31 4.97 -28.31 -13.41
CA ILE A 31 6.37 -28.28 -12.99
C ILE A 31 6.74 -29.66 -12.46
N ASN A 32 7.99 -30.09 -12.64
CA ASN A 32 8.45 -31.39 -12.14
C ASN A 32 9.18 -31.27 -10.80
N ASN A 33 9.78 -30.11 -10.53
CA ASN A 33 10.50 -29.77 -9.31
C ASN A 33 10.69 -28.25 -9.21
N ASP A 34 11.28 -27.79 -8.10
CA ASP A 34 11.52 -26.37 -7.83
C ASP A 34 12.42 -25.67 -8.88
N PHE A 35 13.29 -26.41 -9.60
CA PHE A 35 14.13 -25.80 -10.64
C PHE A 35 13.32 -25.36 -11.87
N ASP A 36 12.18 -26.01 -12.13
CA ASP A 36 11.29 -25.59 -13.21
C ASP A 36 10.66 -24.22 -12.93
N LEU A 37 10.57 -23.77 -11.66
CA LEU A 37 10.18 -22.40 -11.33
C LEU A 37 11.19 -21.38 -11.87
N GLY A 38 12.49 -21.70 -11.86
CA GLY A 38 13.52 -20.86 -12.46
C GLY A 38 13.34 -20.70 -13.98
N ASN A 39 12.97 -21.79 -14.66
CA ASN A 39 12.62 -21.74 -16.09
C ASN A 39 11.40 -20.83 -16.33
N GLN A 40 10.39 -20.93 -15.46
CA GLN A 40 9.21 -20.08 -15.55
C GLN A 40 9.54 -18.61 -15.33
N MET A 41 10.39 -18.27 -14.36
CA MET A 41 10.83 -16.87 -14.14
C MET A 41 11.36 -16.24 -15.43
N TYR A 42 12.28 -16.93 -16.12
CA TYR A 42 12.83 -16.45 -17.39
C TYR A 42 11.75 -16.29 -18.48
N ILE A 43 10.84 -17.26 -18.60
CA ILE A 43 9.74 -17.19 -19.57
C ILE A 43 8.85 -15.97 -19.28
N TRP A 44 8.50 -15.72 -18.02
CA TRP A 44 7.65 -14.59 -17.64
C TRP A 44 8.35 -13.24 -17.84
N GLU A 45 9.65 -13.14 -17.57
CA GLU A 45 10.46 -11.96 -17.84
C GLU A 45 10.49 -11.64 -19.35
N MET A 46 10.77 -12.66 -20.18
CA MET A 46 10.79 -12.49 -21.64
C MET A 46 9.39 -12.16 -22.19
N ALA A 47 8.35 -12.85 -21.73
CA ALA A 47 6.97 -12.58 -22.12
C ALA A 47 6.56 -11.15 -21.75
N THR A 48 6.98 -10.66 -20.58
CA THR A 48 6.74 -9.28 -20.14
C THR A 48 7.44 -8.28 -21.06
N ALA A 49 8.71 -8.53 -21.43
CA ALA A 49 9.45 -7.65 -22.34
C ALA A 49 8.82 -7.59 -23.74
N VAL A 50 8.41 -8.74 -24.29
CA VAL A 50 7.70 -8.81 -25.58
C VAL A 50 6.35 -8.09 -25.51
N ALA A 51 5.57 -8.32 -24.46
CA ALA A 51 4.30 -7.62 -24.26
C ALA A 51 4.49 -6.10 -24.16
N ALA A 52 5.51 -5.65 -23.42
CA ALA A 52 5.84 -4.23 -23.28
C ALA A 52 6.22 -3.58 -24.62
N TYR A 53 6.96 -4.29 -25.48
CA TYR A 53 7.26 -3.83 -26.84
C TYR A 53 5.98 -3.58 -27.65
N PHE A 54 5.04 -4.53 -27.66
CA PHE A 54 3.77 -4.36 -28.37
C PHE A 54 2.88 -3.27 -27.77
N LEU A 55 2.97 -3.06 -26.45
CA LEU A 55 2.27 -1.98 -25.74
C LEU A 55 2.96 -0.61 -25.90
N GLY A 56 4.16 -0.55 -26.49
CA GLY A 56 4.93 0.69 -26.64
C GLY A 56 5.44 1.27 -25.32
N VAL A 57 5.66 0.43 -24.29
CA VAL A 57 6.12 0.84 -22.96
C VAL A 57 7.48 0.24 -22.63
N ASN A 58 8.29 0.94 -21.82
CA ASN A 58 9.54 0.40 -21.29
C ASN A 58 9.26 -0.41 -20.02
N PRO A 59 9.47 -1.75 -20.01
CA PRO A 59 9.17 -2.58 -18.84
C PRO A 59 10.09 -2.31 -17.64
N PHE A 60 11.22 -1.62 -17.84
CA PHE A 60 12.18 -1.25 -16.79
C PHE A 60 12.03 0.23 -16.35
N GLY A 61 11.10 0.98 -16.95
CA GLY A 61 10.88 2.38 -16.61
C GLY A 61 10.01 2.55 -15.37
N GLN A 62 10.45 3.38 -14.42
CA GLN A 62 9.66 3.79 -13.25
C GLN A 62 9.62 5.32 -13.11
N PRO A 63 9.05 6.05 -14.09
CA PRO A 63 9.10 7.51 -14.07
C PRO A 63 8.30 8.13 -12.91
N ASP A 64 7.26 7.44 -12.43
CA ASP A 64 6.32 8.02 -11.45
C ASP A 64 6.72 7.80 -9.99
N VAL A 65 7.79 7.04 -9.72
CA VAL A 65 8.29 6.83 -8.34
C VAL A 65 9.27 7.91 -7.89
N GLU A 66 9.87 8.65 -8.83
CA GLU A 66 10.82 9.73 -8.53
C GLU A 66 10.17 10.89 -7.76
N ALA A 67 8.90 11.20 -8.04
CA ALA A 67 8.17 12.25 -7.31
C ALA A 67 8.12 11.96 -5.80
N THR A 68 7.86 10.70 -5.40
CA THR A 68 7.91 10.29 -3.98
C THR A 68 9.29 10.54 -3.38
N LYS A 69 10.37 10.21 -4.10
CA LYS A 69 11.74 10.43 -3.61
C LYS A 69 12.03 11.91 -3.43
N ILE A 70 11.60 12.77 -4.37
CA ILE A 70 11.75 14.22 -4.29
C ILE A 70 11.03 14.76 -3.05
N HIS A 71 9.77 14.40 -2.85
CA HIS A 71 9.00 14.86 -1.69
C HIS A 71 9.57 14.35 -0.37
N THR A 72 10.00 13.09 -0.34
CA THR A 72 10.66 12.51 0.85
C THR A 72 11.92 13.30 1.21
N ARG A 73 12.77 13.67 0.23
CA ARG A 73 13.97 14.50 0.49
C ARG A 73 13.60 15.87 1.06
N LYS A 74 12.58 16.53 0.49
CA LYS A 74 12.06 17.81 1.02
C LYS A 74 11.55 17.67 2.46
N MET A 75 10.86 16.59 2.79
CA MET A 75 10.45 16.31 4.18
C MET A 75 11.66 16.12 5.09
N ILE A 76 12.65 15.33 4.68
CA ILE A 76 13.87 15.11 5.46
C ILE A 76 14.59 16.44 5.72
N GLU A 77 14.73 17.29 4.71
CA GLU A 77 15.31 18.63 4.88
C GLU A 77 14.51 19.49 5.87
N SER A 78 13.18 19.35 5.89
CA SER A 78 12.33 20.07 6.85
C SER A 78 12.55 19.60 8.30
N TYR A 79 12.68 18.29 8.53
CA TYR A 79 13.03 17.72 9.83
C TYR A 79 14.41 18.19 10.30
N LYS A 80 15.43 18.08 9.43
CA LYS A 80 16.80 18.55 9.73
C LYS A 80 16.86 20.02 10.12
N ASN A 81 16.05 20.85 9.47
CA ASN A 81 16.01 22.29 9.71
C ASN A 81 14.99 22.71 10.78
N LYS A 82 14.30 21.76 11.44
CA LYS A 82 13.20 22.02 12.40
C LYS A 82 12.14 22.98 11.86
N LYS A 83 11.93 22.98 10.55
CA LYS A 83 10.89 23.79 9.90
C LYS A 83 9.68 22.89 9.70
N ASN A 84 8.59 23.18 10.39
CA ASN A 84 7.37 22.40 10.22
C ASN A 84 6.60 22.83 8.96
N THR A 85 7.13 22.48 7.78
CA THR A 85 6.60 22.97 6.49
C THR A 85 5.38 22.23 5.96
N TYR A 86 4.90 21.19 6.65
CA TYR A 86 3.84 20.30 6.15
C TYR A 86 2.78 19.94 7.20
N GLU A 87 2.47 20.87 8.11
CA GLU A 87 1.28 20.75 8.97
C GLU A 87 0.00 20.88 8.15
N GLU A 88 -0.50 19.75 7.65
CA GLU A 88 -1.87 19.66 7.17
C GLU A 88 -2.80 19.60 8.37
N LYS A 89 -3.91 20.34 8.36
CA LYS A 89 -4.90 20.24 9.45
C LYS A 89 -5.77 19.01 9.23
N PRO A 90 -6.03 18.19 10.26
CA PRO A 90 -6.95 17.07 10.12
C PRO A 90 -8.37 17.58 9.83
N VAL A 91 -9.09 16.87 8.98
CA VAL A 91 -10.53 17.09 8.75
C VAL A 91 -11.39 16.52 9.87
N LEU A 92 -10.83 15.62 10.66
CA LEU A 92 -11.41 15.07 11.88
C LEU A 92 -10.27 14.72 12.84
N ALA A 93 -10.34 15.23 14.06
CA ALA A 93 -9.45 14.85 15.16
C ALA A 93 -10.29 14.21 16.27
N THR A 94 -9.89 13.01 16.72
CA THR A 94 -10.54 12.30 17.84
C THR A 94 -9.48 11.77 18.80
N ALA A 95 -9.89 11.27 19.96
CA ALA A 95 -8.98 10.60 20.88
C ALA A 95 -8.34 9.32 20.27
N ASP A 96 -9.02 8.70 19.30
CA ASP A 96 -8.58 7.47 18.66
C ASP A 96 -7.68 7.71 17.45
N GLY A 97 -7.69 8.92 16.88
CA GLY A 97 -6.87 9.25 15.73
C GLY A 97 -7.32 10.49 14.96
N ASP A 98 -6.44 10.89 14.05
CA ASP A 98 -6.63 12.03 13.17
C ASP A 98 -6.82 11.56 11.72
N VAL A 99 -7.74 12.19 11.00
CA VAL A 99 -7.98 11.92 9.58
C VAL A 99 -7.63 13.14 8.74
N TYR A 100 -6.88 12.90 7.67
CA TYR A 100 -6.43 13.89 6.70
C TYR A 100 -6.93 13.52 5.30
N GLY A 101 -7.19 14.52 4.46
CA GLY A 101 -7.73 14.38 3.11
C GLY A 101 -9.03 15.16 2.92
N ASP A 102 -9.72 14.97 1.80
CA ASP A 102 -10.87 15.82 1.42
C ASP A 102 -12.23 15.29 1.87
N THR A 103 -12.28 14.12 2.51
CA THR A 103 -13.53 13.47 2.91
C THR A 103 -13.89 13.79 4.36
N ARG A 104 -15.12 14.26 4.60
CA ARG A 104 -15.61 14.64 5.92
C ARG A 104 -16.55 13.59 6.53
N GLY A 105 -16.68 13.63 7.86
CA GLY A 105 -17.56 12.76 8.66
C GLY A 105 -17.42 13.12 10.15
N LYS A 106 -18.33 12.61 11.00
CA LYS A 106 -18.32 12.86 12.45
C LYS A 106 -17.46 11.84 13.22
N THR A 107 -17.20 10.69 12.62
CA THR A 107 -16.33 9.64 13.16
C THR A 107 -15.38 9.14 12.07
N ILE A 108 -14.26 8.51 12.47
CA ILE A 108 -13.31 7.90 11.53
C ILE A 108 -14.01 6.84 10.67
N SER A 109 -14.92 6.07 11.26
CA SER A 109 -15.76 5.09 10.53
C SER A 109 -16.63 5.77 9.48
N GLU A 110 -17.28 6.89 9.81
CA GLU A 110 -18.09 7.64 8.85
C GLU A 110 -17.22 8.23 7.72
N VAL A 111 -16.05 8.78 8.03
CA VAL A 111 -15.10 9.28 7.01
C VAL A 111 -14.67 8.15 6.08
N LEU A 112 -14.31 6.97 6.62
CA LEU A 112 -13.93 5.82 5.82
C LEU A 112 -15.07 5.32 4.92
N ASN A 113 -16.30 5.22 5.46
CA ASN A 113 -17.46 4.83 4.66
C ASN A 113 -17.74 5.86 3.55
N ASN A 114 -17.72 7.15 3.85
CA ASN A 114 -17.90 8.23 2.87
C ASN A 114 -16.80 8.22 1.80
N PHE A 115 -15.58 7.87 2.17
CA PHE A 115 -14.46 7.76 1.23
C PHE A 115 -14.66 6.57 0.29
N LEU A 116 -14.94 5.39 0.83
CA LEU A 116 -15.17 4.17 0.06
C LEU A 116 -16.42 4.23 -0.82
N ALA A 117 -17.45 4.99 -0.42
CA ALA A 117 -18.65 5.21 -1.21
C ALA A 117 -18.39 5.97 -2.53
N GLN A 118 -17.22 6.60 -2.69
CA GLN A 118 -16.81 7.25 -3.94
C GLN A 118 -16.35 6.26 -5.01
N GLN A 119 -16.38 4.95 -4.73
CA GLN A 119 -15.98 3.92 -5.67
C GLN A 119 -16.79 3.96 -6.97
N LYS A 120 -16.12 3.63 -8.06
CA LYS A 120 -16.68 3.42 -9.40
C LYS A 120 -16.39 2.01 -9.86
N THR A 121 -17.12 1.52 -10.86
CA THR A 121 -16.84 0.23 -11.48
C THR A 121 -15.40 0.18 -11.99
N GLY A 122 -14.66 -0.85 -11.59
CA GLY A 122 -13.25 -1.01 -11.95
C GLY A 122 -12.26 -0.37 -10.97
N ASP A 123 -12.75 0.31 -9.93
CA ASP A 123 -11.88 0.78 -8.85
C ASP A 123 -11.32 -0.37 -8.01
N TYR A 124 -10.25 -0.08 -7.27
CA TYR A 124 -9.76 -0.88 -6.15
C TYR A 124 -9.38 0.02 -4.96
N ALA A 125 -9.39 -0.52 -3.75
CA ALA A 125 -8.82 0.14 -2.57
C ALA A 125 -7.40 -0.36 -2.30
N SER A 126 -6.56 0.50 -1.71
CA SER A 126 -5.22 0.12 -1.27
C SER A 126 -4.97 0.58 0.15
N LEU A 127 -4.71 -0.37 1.04
CA LEU A 127 -4.24 -0.11 2.40
C LEU A 127 -2.72 0.05 2.39
N GLN A 128 -2.25 1.27 2.62
CA GLN A 128 -0.83 1.62 2.69
C GLN A 128 -0.42 1.67 4.16
N ILE A 129 0.32 0.66 4.61
CA ILE A 129 0.56 0.41 6.03
C ILE A 129 1.93 0.98 6.42
N TYR A 130 1.95 2.14 7.07
CA TYR A 130 3.12 2.75 7.72
C TYR A 130 2.98 2.62 9.24
N LEU A 131 2.66 1.40 9.68
CA LEU A 131 2.56 0.99 11.08
C LEU A 131 3.70 0.03 11.41
N ASN A 132 4.06 -0.09 12.68
CA ASN A 132 5.04 -1.07 13.13
C ASN A 132 4.56 -2.50 12.81
N PRO A 133 5.34 -3.29 12.03
CA PRO A 133 4.92 -4.63 11.65
C PRO A 133 4.74 -5.55 12.86
N SER A 134 3.55 -6.15 12.97
CA SER A 134 3.23 -7.12 14.01
C SER A 134 2.12 -8.07 13.55
N LYS A 135 1.98 -9.22 14.22
CA LYS A 135 0.89 -10.17 13.94
C LYS A 135 -0.48 -9.53 14.17
N GLU A 136 -0.57 -8.62 15.13
CA GLU A 136 -1.76 -7.89 15.49
C GLU A 136 -2.18 -6.93 14.38
N VAL A 137 -1.23 -6.18 13.81
CA VAL A 137 -1.45 -5.29 12.66
C VAL A 137 -1.80 -6.11 11.42
N ASP A 138 -1.09 -7.20 11.15
CA ASP A 138 -1.40 -8.09 10.02
C ASP A 138 -2.82 -8.64 10.12
N THR A 139 -3.22 -9.09 11.30
CA THR A 139 -4.58 -9.60 11.55
C THR A 139 -5.63 -8.50 11.40
N ALA A 140 -5.37 -7.30 11.95
CA ALA A 140 -6.30 -6.19 11.90
C ALA A 140 -6.51 -5.68 10.47
N THR A 141 -5.42 -5.48 9.73
CA THR A 141 -5.46 -5.05 8.33
C THR A 141 -6.09 -6.11 7.42
N ALA A 142 -5.86 -7.41 7.68
CA ALA A 142 -6.53 -8.49 6.96
C ALA A 142 -8.06 -8.49 7.20
N LYS A 143 -8.50 -8.25 8.44
CA LYS A 143 -9.93 -8.10 8.77
C LYS A 143 -10.54 -6.89 8.07
N LEU A 144 -9.86 -5.73 8.12
CA LEU A 144 -10.32 -4.51 7.45
C LEU A 144 -10.44 -4.72 5.94
N ARG A 145 -9.43 -5.33 5.32
CA ARG A 145 -9.42 -5.72 3.91
C ARG A 145 -10.64 -6.56 3.54
N ALA A 146 -10.95 -7.58 4.35
CA ALA A 146 -12.10 -8.46 4.13
C ALA A 146 -13.44 -7.73 4.30
N ALA A 147 -13.56 -6.85 5.29
CA ALA A 147 -14.76 -6.06 5.53
C ALA A 147 -15.06 -5.10 4.38
N ILE A 148 -14.04 -4.36 3.91
CA ILE A 148 -14.16 -3.47 2.74
C ILE A 148 -14.62 -4.28 1.51
N PHE A 149 -13.96 -5.40 1.22
CA PHE A 149 -14.34 -6.26 0.09
C PHE A 149 -15.77 -6.78 0.21
N LYS A 150 -16.18 -7.24 1.40
CA LYS A 150 -17.51 -7.83 1.61
C LYS A 150 -18.62 -6.79 1.40
N LYS A 151 -18.45 -5.59 1.95
CA LYS A 151 -19.43 -4.50 1.91
C LYS A 151 -19.49 -3.81 0.56
N TYR A 152 -18.34 -3.38 0.04
CA TYR A 152 -18.28 -2.54 -1.15
C TYR A 152 -18.11 -3.33 -2.45
N LYS A 153 -17.80 -4.63 -2.37
CA LYS A 153 -17.40 -5.47 -3.52
C LYS A 153 -16.17 -4.92 -4.25
N LEU A 154 -15.35 -4.17 -3.52
CA LEU A 154 -14.16 -3.49 -4.01
C LEU A 154 -12.94 -4.40 -3.79
N PRO A 155 -12.15 -4.73 -4.82
CA PRO A 155 -10.86 -5.39 -4.62
C PRO A 155 -9.96 -4.54 -3.73
N VAL A 156 -9.26 -5.16 -2.77
CA VAL A 156 -8.42 -4.45 -1.81
C VAL A 156 -7.00 -5.02 -1.80
N THR A 157 -6.02 -4.16 -2.08
CA THR A 157 -4.60 -4.46 -1.92
C THR A 157 -4.11 -3.97 -0.56
N CYS A 158 -3.10 -4.64 0.00
CA CYS A 158 -2.44 -4.21 1.23
C CYS A 158 -0.94 -4.28 1.03
N GLY A 159 -0.22 -3.28 1.52
CA GLY A 159 1.24 -3.27 1.46
C GLY A 159 1.84 -2.44 2.58
N TYR A 160 2.93 -2.94 3.16
CA TYR A 160 3.74 -2.17 4.10
C TYR A 160 4.58 -1.14 3.35
N GLY A 161 4.46 0.12 3.75
CA GLY A 161 5.32 1.21 3.32
C GLY A 161 6.63 1.21 4.14
N PRO A 162 7.75 1.68 3.57
CA PRO A 162 7.94 2.09 2.18
C PRO A 162 8.08 0.90 1.19
N ARG A 163 8.10 -0.35 1.66
CA ARG A 163 8.44 -1.53 0.83
C ARG A 163 7.58 -1.67 -0.43
N TYR A 164 6.25 -1.45 -0.36
CA TYR A 164 5.39 -1.59 -1.55
C TYR A 164 5.73 -0.60 -2.67
N LEU A 165 6.42 0.51 -2.37
CA LEU A 165 6.82 1.51 -3.36
C LEU A 165 7.73 0.91 -4.44
N HIS A 166 8.46 -0.16 -4.10
CA HIS A 166 9.33 -0.90 -5.01
C HIS A 166 8.61 -1.97 -5.85
N SER A 167 7.32 -2.20 -5.60
CA SER A 167 6.53 -3.21 -6.30
C SER A 167 5.32 -2.57 -7.00
N THR A 168 4.40 -1.99 -6.22
CA THR A 168 3.15 -1.42 -6.75
C THR A 168 3.19 0.11 -6.85
N GLY A 169 4.30 0.75 -6.47
CA GLY A 169 4.44 2.21 -6.49
C GLY A 169 4.19 2.82 -7.87
N GLN A 170 4.72 2.20 -8.93
CA GLN A 170 4.49 2.63 -10.31
C GLN A 170 3.02 2.46 -10.72
N LEU A 171 2.37 1.35 -10.34
CA LEU A 171 0.94 1.13 -10.61
C LEU A 171 0.09 2.21 -9.91
N HIS A 172 0.38 2.51 -8.65
CA HIS A 172 -0.40 3.46 -7.86
C HIS A 172 -0.35 4.89 -8.42
N LYS A 173 0.77 5.27 -9.05
CA LYS A 173 1.03 6.66 -9.47
C LYS A 173 0.94 6.88 -10.98
N GLY A 174 1.39 5.90 -11.76
CA GLY A 174 1.39 5.93 -13.22
C GLY A 174 0.24 5.16 -13.87
N GLY A 175 -0.45 4.28 -13.13
CA GLY A 175 -1.58 3.52 -13.65
C GLY A 175 -2.86 4.34 -13.82
N ALA A 176 -3.95 3.70 -14.27
CA ALA A 176 -5.27 4.35 -14.36
C ALA A 176 -5.72 4.94 -13.01
N ASN A 177 -6.49 6.04 -13.02
CA ASN A 177 -7.00 6.68 -11.81
C ASN A 177 -8.20 5.97 -11.20
N CYS A 178 -8.03 4.67 -10.93
CA CYS A 178 -9.06 3.76 -10.44
C CYS A 178 -8.78 3.26 -9.01
N SER A 179 -8.20 4.12 -8.16
CA SER A 179 -7.75 3.71 -6.83
C SER A 179 -8.28 4.63 -5.73
N LEU A 180 -8.65 4.02 -4.60
CA LEU A 180 -8.93 4.69 -3.34
C LEU A 180 -7.84 4.29 -2.33
N PHE A 181 -6.93 5.21 -2.03
CA PHE A 181 -5.81 4.96 -1.13
C PHE A 181 -6.18 5.30 0.32
N ILE A 182 -5.87 4.38 1.23
CA ILE A 182 -6.05 4.56 2.67
C ILE A 182 -4.68 4.38 3.31
N GLN A 183 -4.05 5.49 3.66
CA GLN A 183 -2.75 5.49 4.32
C GLN A 183 -2.94 5.40 5.82
N LEU A 184 -2.32 4.41 6.45
CA LEU A 184 -2.38 4.15 7.88
C LEU A 184 -1.01 4.48 8.46
N THR A 185 -0.96 5.44 9.37
CA THR A 185 0.27 5.88 10.05
C THR A 185 0.05 5.86 11.56
N GLU A 186 1.11 5.76 12.33
CA GLU A 186 1.05 5.85 13.78
C GLU A 186 2.16 6.74 14.33
N GLU A 187 1.97 7.22 15.55
CA GLU A 187 3.02 7.90 16.30
C GLU A 187 4.14 6.88 16.59
N ASN A 188 5.38 7.20 16.17
CA ASN A 188 6.47 6.24 16.27
C ASN A 188 7.16 6.37 17.63
N LEU A 189 6.76 5.52 18.58
CA LEU A 189 7.26 5.54 19.96
C LEU A 189 8.76 5.17 20.07
N MET A 190 9.31 4.45 19.11
CA MET A 190 10.75 4.12 19.07
C MET A 190 11.47 4.95 18.02
N ASN A 191 11.80 6.18 18.43
CA ASN A 191 12.47 7.15 17.57
C ASN A 191 14.00 7.01 17.63
N ILE A 192 14.54 5.94 17.04
CA ILE A 192 15.98 5.67 17.06
C ILE A 192 16.72 6.68 16.14
N PRO A 193 17.70 7.45 16.65
CA PRO A 193 18.49 8.38 15.83
C PRO A 193 19.33 7.63 14.79
N ILE A 194 19.42 8.16 13.57
CA ILE A 194 20.31 7.66 12.52
C ILE A 194 21.62 8.44 12.59
N PRO A 195 22.78 7.80 12.83
CA PRO A 195 24.07 8.48 12.81
C PRO A 195 24.34 9.16 11.47
N ASP A 196 24.75 10.43 11.49
CA ASP A 196 25.12 11.15 10.28
C ASP A 196 26.46 10.65 9.70
N GLU A 197 27.32 10.10 10.56
CA GLU A 197 28.63 9.56 10.21
C GLU A 197 28.91 8.26 10.99
N LEU A 198 29.80 7.42 10.47
CA LEU A 198 30.26 6.22 11.18
C LEU A 198 30.89 6.60 12.52
N GLU A 199 30.59 5.82 13.56
CA GLU A 199 31.17 5.95 14.92
C GLU A 199 30.87 7.27 15.65
N LYS A 200 29.95 8.11 15.13
CA LYS A 200 29.49 9.33 15.82
C LYS A 200 28.06 9.18 16.31
N GLU A 201 27.75 9.78 17.46
CA GLU A 201 26.38 9.81 18.02
C GLU A 201 25.52 10.94 17.44
N SER A 202 26.11 11.87 16.69
CA SER A 202 25.36 12.99 16.08
C SER A 202 24.34 12.47 15.06
N SER A 203 23.11 12.96 15.17
CA SER A 203 22.01 12.57 14.31
C SER A 203 21.15 13.77 13.93
N SER A 204 20.94 13.93 12.63
CA SER A 204 20.05 14.95 12.06
C SER A 204 18.65 14.41 11.72
N LEU A 205 18.46 13.09 11.81
CA LEU A 205 17.24 12.40 11.43
C LEU A 205 17.13 11.08 12.19
N SER A 206 15.94 10.71 12.64
CA SER A 206 15.66 9.39 13.20
C SER A 206 14.99 8.44 12.20
N PHE A 207 14.91 7.15 12.54
CA PHE A 207 14.13 6.18 11.75
C PHE A 207 12.63 6.50 11.75
N GLY A 208 12.09 7.05 12.84
CA GLY A 208 10.70 7.49 12.92
C GLY A 208 10.42 8.67 12.00
N GLU A 209 11.29 9.68 12.01
CA GLU A 209 11.20 10.84 11.12
C GLU A 209 11.40 10.44 9.65
N LEU A 210 12.29 9.50 9.36
CA LEU A 210 12.47 8.94 8.02
C LEU A 210 11.20 8.23 7.52
N LEU A 211 10.58 7.39 8.36
CA LEU A 211 9.34 6.70 8.02
C LEU A 211 8.18 7.68 7.79
N ALA A 212 8.04 8.68 8.67
CA ALA A 212 7.06 9.75 8.55
C ALA A 212 7.28 10.56 7.26
N ALA A 213 8.53 10.93 6.96
CA ALA A 213 8.92 11.61 5.72
C ALA A 213 8.56 10.79 4.48
N GLN A 214 8.77 9.47 4.50
CA GLN A 214 8.42 8.57 3.40
C GLN A 214 6.89 8.44 3.24
N ALA A 215 6.14 8.34 4.33
CA ALA A 215 4.68 8.29 4.31
C ALA A 215 4.09 9.59 3.72
N GLN A 216 4.56 10.73 4.22
CA GLN A 216 4.15 12.06 3.75
C GLN A 216 4.57 12.29 2.29
N GLY A 217 5.77 11.89 1.90
CA GLY A 217 6.25 11.98 0.53
C GLY A 217 5.42 11.16 -0.45
N ASP A 218 4.95 9.98 -0.02
CA ASP A 218 4.04 9.15 -0.84
C ASP A 218 2.64 9.77 -0.94
N LEU A 219 2.08 10.25 0.17
CA LEU A 219 0.81 10.96 0.22
C LEU A 219 0.81 12.16 -0.74
N GLN A 220 1.86 12.98 -0.71
CA GLN A 220 1.99 14.15 -1.56
C GLN A 220 2.11 13.77 -3.05
N ALA A 221 2.92 12.76 -3.38
CA ALA A 221 3.04 12.28 -4.76
C ALA A 221 1.70 11.76 -5.32
N LEU A 222 0.89 11.12 -4.48
CA LEU A 222 -0.46 10.67 -4.85
C LEU A 222 -1.42 11.85 -5.05
N LYS A 223 -1.41 12.84 -4.16
CA LYS A 223 -2.23 14.06 -4.28
C LYS A 223 -1.90 14.83 -5.57
N GLU A 224 -0.63 15.03 -5.89
CA GLU A 224 -0.21 15.73 -7.12
C GLU A 224 -0.63 15.01 -8.41
N LYS A 225 -0.79 13.69 -8.34
CA LYS A 225 -1.33 12.88 -9.44
C LYS A 225 -2.87 12.83 -9.45
N GLY A 226 -3.55 13.61 -8.61
CA GLY A 226 -5.01 13.65 -8.50
C GLY A 226 -5.61 12.32 -8.02
N ARG A 227 -4.86 11.57 -7.21
CA ARG A 227 -5.34 10.29 -6.65
C ARG A 227 -6.22 10.55 -5.43
N ARG A 228 -7.28 9.76 -5.30
CA ARG A 228 -8.16 9.78 -4.12
C ARG A 228 -7.44 9.11 -2.96
N ILE A 229 -7.12 9.87 -1.92
CA ILE A 229 -6.39 9.38 -0.75
C ILE A 229 -6.91 10.03 0.53
N ILE A 230 -7.03 9.21 1.59
CA ILE A 230 -7.12 9.67 2.97
C ILE A 230 -5.95 9.10 3.78
N ARG A 231 -5.52 9.83 4.81
CA ARG A 231 -4.59 9.33 5.82
C ARG A 231 -5.29 9.25 7.16
N ILE A 232 -5.18 8.12 7.84
CA ILE A 232 -5.59 7.93 9.22
C ILE A 232 -4.32 7.78 10.05
N HIS A 233 -4.14 8.68 11.02
CA HIS A 233 -3.00 8.71 11.92
C HIS A 233 -3.43 8.31 13.33
N PHE A 234 -2.77 7.29 13.88
CA PHE A 234 -3.09 6.74 15.19
C PHE A 234 -2.08 7.23 16.24
N PRO A 235 -2.52 7.95 17.30
CA PRO A 235 -1.62 8.33 18.38
C PRO A 235 -1.18 7.11 19.20
N ASN A 236 -2.04 6.08 19.32
CA ASN A 236 -1.77 4.84 20.07
C ASN A 236 -2.58 3.66 19.49
N ASP A 237 -2.09 2.43 19.70
CA ASP A 237 -2.76 1.14 19.43
C ASP A 237 -3.60 1.06 18.14
N ALA A 238 -2.92 1.25 16.99
CA ALA A 238 -3.55 1.15 15.67
C ALA A 238 -4.23 -0.21 15.43
N ALA A 239 -3.68 -1.30 15.97
CA ALA A 239 -4.19 -2.65 15.71
C ALA A 239 -5.57 -2.90 16.34
N ALA A 240 -5.80 -2.46 17.59
CA ALA A 240 -7.12 -2.58 18.22
C ALA A 240 -8.15 -1.73 17.48
N PHE A 241 -7.78 -0.49 17.14
CA PHE A 241 -8.68 0.41 16.41
C PHE A 241 -9.09 -0.16 15.06
N LEU A 242 -8.14 -0.66 14.26
CA LEU A 242 -8.41 -1.25 12.94
C LEU A 242 -9.33 -2.48 13.03
N LYS A 243 -9.24 -3.28 14.10
CA LYS A 243 -10.17 -4.40 14.34
C LYS A 243 -11.60 -3.91 14.57
N ASN A 244 -11.76 -2.85 15.36
CA ASN A 244 -13.07 -2.25 15.64
C ASN A 244 -13.65 -1.59 14.38
N LEU A 245 -12.81 -0.88 13.62
CA LEU A 245 -13.17 -0.28 12.34
C LEU A 245 -13.65 -1.33 11.34
N ALA A 246 -12.95 -2.48 11.26
CA ALA A 246 -13.35 -3.59 10.41
C ALA A 246 -14.70 -4.20 10.83
N ALA A 247 -15.01 -4.25 12.13
CA ALA A 247 -16.29 -4.76 12.63
C ALA A 247 -17.46 -3.80 12.38
N ALA A 248 -17.18 -2.50 12.26
CA ALA A 248 -18.18 -1.45 12.00
C ALA A 248 -18.48 -1.22 10.51
N LEU A 249 -17.72 -1.86 9.60
CA LEU A 249 -17.97 -1.84 8.16
C LEU A 249 -18.99 -2.92 7.77
#